data_AF-C8KHR0-F1
#
_entry.id   AF-C8KHR0-F1
#
_cell.length_a   1.000
_cell.length_b   1.000
_cell.length_c   1.000
_cell.angle_alpha   90.00
_cell.angle_beta   90.00
_cell.angle_gamma   90.00
#
_symmetry.space_group_name_H-M   'P 1'
#
loop_
_entity.id
_entity.type
_entity.pdbx_description
1 polymer ?
#
loop_
_entity_poly.entity_id
_entity_poly.type
_entity_poly.pdbx_seq_one_letter_code
_entity_poly.pdbx_strand_id
1 'polypeptide(L)'
;MQTNNQKKLKNKIFIIWGLFITGVILVFLIILLLAMNKPQPQTEKQEQEQEIYNEIINKIKKEFDELKTEKEIVYRPDDKTINYIKILDSQTKKEIKRINYHDDGKTVFYVETFDSQTGQKIKEDVYTDNGKNIHYSIEFNPITGTKIKMTYK
;
A
#
# COMPACT_ATOMS: atom_id res chain seq x y z
N MET A 1 -89.91 -1.82 6.13
CA MET A 1 -89.26 -0.51 5.86
C MET A 1 -87.95 -0.45 6.63
N GLN A 2 -86.85 -0.95 6.05
CA GLN A 2 -85.46 -0.82 6.51
C GLN A 2 -84.63 -1.35 5.34
N THR A 3 -83.64 -0.59 4.83
CA THR A 3 -82.47 -1.14 4.08
C THR A 3 -81.49 -0.09 3.51
N ASN A 4 -81.75 1.22 3.56
CA ASN A 4 -80.75 2.19 3.06
C ASN A 4 -79.55 2.39 4.02
N ASN A 5 -79.82 2.54 5.33
CA ASN A 5 -78.77 2.86 6.31
C ASN A 5 -77.80 1.70 6.61
N GLN A 6 -78.24 0.44 6.53
CA GLN A 6 -77.40 -0.75 6.73
C GLN A 6 -76.36 -0.93 5.61
N LYS A 7 -76.73 -0.66 4.35
CA LYS A 7 -75.82 -0.73 3.20
C LYS A 7 -74.72 0.33 3.29
N LYS A 8 -75.06 1.54 3.75
CA LYS A 8 -74.12 2.64 3.99
C LYS A 8 -73.11 2.34 5.11
N LEU A 9 -73.54 1.66 6.18
CA LEU A 9 -72.66 1.26 7.28
C LEU A 9 -71.66 0.17 6.87
N LYS A 10 -72.13 -0.85 6.13
CA LYS A 10 -71.29 -1.94 5.60
C LYS A 10 -70.21 -1.41 4.63
N ASN A 11 -70.57 -0.48 3.75
CA ASN A 11 -69.61 0.14 2.83
C ASN A 11 -68.56 0.98 3.55
N LYS A 12 -68.94 1.70 4.63
CA LYS A 12 -67.97 2.43 5.48
C LYS A 12 -67.01 1.49 6.21
N ILE A 13 -67.51 0.37 6.72
CA ILE A 13 -66.69 -0.67 7.37
C ILE A 13 -65.68 -1.22 6.35
N PHE A 14 -66.11 -1.63 5.15
CA PHE A 14 -65.20 -2.14 4.11
C PHE A 14 -64.08 -1.14 3.73
N ILE A 15 -64.38 0.16 3.68
CA ILE A 15 -63.37 1.20 3.40
C ILE A 15 -62.33 1.30 4.52
N ILE A 16 -62.76 1.19 5.79
CA ILE A 16 -61.87 1.26 6.95
C ILE A 16 -60.94 0.03 7.01
N TRP A 17 -61.46 -1.17 6.72
CA TRP A 17 -60.66 -2.39 6.68
C TRP A 17 -59.66 -2.39 5.51
N GLY A 18 -60.06 -1.87 4.34
CA GLY A 18 -59.16 -1.71 3.19
C GLY A 18 -57.97 -0.79 3.50
N LEU A 19 -58.22 0.36 4.15
CA LEU A 19 -57.18 1.30 4.56
C LEU A 19 -56.18 0.69 5.55
N PHE A 20 -56.66 -0.14 6.48
CA PHE A 20 -55.82 -0.83 7.46
C PHE A 20 -54.86 -1.83 6.81
N ILE A 21 -55.35 -2.61 5.84
CA ILE A 21 -54.54 -3.59 5.10
C ILE A 21 -53.42 -2.89 4.31
N THR A 22 -53.74 -1.79 3.62
CA THR A 22 -52.72 -1.00 2.90
C THR A 22 -51.66 -0.41 3.84
N GLY A 23 -52.04 0.04 5.04
CA GLY A 23 -51.08 0.56 6.02
C GLY A 23 -50.08 -0.51 6.48
N VAL A 24 -50.55 -1.73 6.74
CA VAL A 24 -49.70 -2.86 7.15
C VAL A 24 -48.71 -3.25 6.05
N ILE A 25 -49.16 -3.29 4.79
CA ILE A 25 -48.30 -3.59 3.64
C ILE A 25 -47.18 -2.54 3.52
N LEU A 26 -47.50 -1.27 3.72
CA LEU A 26 -46.54 -0.17 3.63
C LEU A 26 -45.47 -0.25 4.74
N VAL A 27 -45.87 -0.61 5.96
CA VAL A 27 -44.94 -0.85 7.07
C VAL A 27 -44.03 -2.04 6.79
N PHE A 28 -44.57 -3.14 6.26
CA PHE A 28 -43.77 -4.31 5.86
C PHE A 28 -42.78 -3.97 4.73
N LEU A 29 -43.16 -3.16 3.74
CA LEU A 29 -42.27 -2.68 2.68
C LEU A 29 -41.11 -1.83 3.23
N ILE A 30 -41.39 -0.96 4.20
CA ILE A 30 -40.35 -0.15 4.86
C ILE A 30 -39.38 -1.05 5.65
N ILE A 31 -39.90 -2.04 6.39
CA ILE A 31 -39.06 -3.01 7.12
C ILE A 31 -38.20 -3.83 6.14
N LEU A 32 -38.75 -4.23 4.99
CA LEU A 32 -38.02 -4.96 3.96
C LEU A 32 -36.90 -4.10 3.35
N LEU A 33 -37.19 -2.83 3.04
CA LEU A 33 -36.20 -1.87 2.55
C LEU A 33 -35.08 -1.64 3.58
N LEU A 34 -35.42 -1.48 4.86
CA LEU A 34 -34.44 -1.35 5.95
C LEU A 34 -33.61 -2.62 6.15
N ALA A 35 -34.20 -3.80 5.96
CA ALA A 35 -33.49 -5.08 6.04
C ALA A 35 -32.52 -5.28 4.88
N MET A 36 -32.87 -4.81 3.68
CA MET A 36 -32.01 -4.82 2.50
C MET A 36 -30.89 -3.77 2.56
N ASN A 37 -31.11 -2.66 3.28
CA ASN A 37 -30.12 -1.58 3.41
C ASN A 37 -29.14 -1.78 4.58
N LYS A 38 -29.02 -3.00 5.12
CA LYS A 38 -27.94 -3.31 6.07
C LYS A 38 -26.61 -3.20 5.31
N PRO A 39 -25.62 -2.44 5.81
CA PRO A 39 -24.26 -2.63 5.33
C PRO A 39 -23.91 -4.10 5.58
N GLN A 40 -23.60 -4.82 4.50
CA GLN A 40 -23.10 -6.18 4.57
C GLN A 40 -21.87 -6.18 5.51
N PRO A 41 -21.58 -7.27 6.27
CA PRO A 41 -20.32 -7.39 6.98
C PRO A 41 -19.21 -7.59 5.94
N GLN A 42 -18.84 -6.50 5.27
CA GLN A 42 -17.91 -6.44 4.16
C GLN A 42 -16.60 -5.76 4.56
N THR A 43 -16.56 -5.07 5.69
CA THR A 43 -15.41 -4.27 6.09
C THR A 43 -14.16 -5.13 6.32
N GLU A 44 -14.23 -6.22 7.10
CA GLU A 44 -13.04 -7.06 7.35
C GLU A 44 -12.60 -7.88 6.13
N LYS A 45 -13.54 -8.44 5.36
CA LYS A 45 -13.20 -9.27 4.20
C LYS A 45 -12.63 -8.44 3.05
N GLN A 46 -13.16 -7.24 2.81
CA GLN A 46 -12.63 -6.33 1.78
C GLN A 46 -11.28 -5.75 2.20
N GLU A 47 -11.07 -5.45 3.48
CA GLU A 47 -9.78 -4.96 4.00
C GLU A 47 -8.70 -6.04 3.87
N GLN A 48 -9.01 -7.29 4.23
CA GLN A 48 -8.09 -8.42 4.06
C GLN A 48 -7.77 -8.70 2.58
N GLU A 49 -8.75 -8.64 1.67
CA GLU A 49 -8.51 -8.77 0.23
C GLU A 49 -7.65 -7.62 -0.33
N GLN A 50 -7.82 -6.40 0.17
CA GLN A 50 -6.98 -5.25 -0.20
C GLN A 50 -5.54 -5.38 0.33
N GLU A 51 -5.34 -5.86 1.55
CA GLU A 51 -4.01 -6.13 2.09
C GLU A 51 -3.27 -7.17 1.24
N ILE A 52 -3.94 -8.28 0.90
CA ILE A 52 -3.38 -9.32 0.01
C ILE A 52 -3.04 -8.73 -1.35
N TYR A 53 -3.92 -7.91 -1.94
CA TYR A 53 -3.65 -7.24 -3.21
C TYR A 53 -2.41 -6.33 -3.14
N ASN A 54 -2.30 -5.52 -2.09
CA ASN A 54 -1.16 -4.63 -1.89
C ASN A 54 0.15 -5.41 -1.69
N GLU A 55 0.10 -6.53 -0.97
CA GLU A 55 1.25 -7.43 -0.80
C GLU A 55 1.71 -8.01 -2.15
N ILE A 56 0.76 -8.49 -2.97
CA ILE A 56 1.04 -9.02 -4.31
C ILE A 56 1.67 -7.94 -5.20
N ILE A 57 1.10 -6.73 -5.22
CA ILE A 57 1.64 -5.62 -6.01
C ILE A 57 3.06 -5.26 -5.58
N ASN A 58 3.32 -5.20 -4.27
CA ASN A 58 4.64 -4.92 -3.73
C ASN A 58 5.66 -6.01 -4.11
N LYS A 59 5.24 -7.29 -4.09
CA LYS A 59 6.08 -8.40 -4.50
C LYS A 59 6.40 -8.36 -5.99
N ILE A 60 5.39 -8.15 -6.84
CA ILE A 60 5.58 -8.01 -8.30
C ILE A 60 6.52 -6.85 -8.61
N LYS A 61 6.33 -5.70 -7.95
CA LYS A 61 7.20 -4.53 -8.14
C LYS A 61 8.64 -4.85 -7.75
N LYS A 62 8.85 -5.51 -6.61
CA LYS A 62 10.17 -5.94 -6.17
C LYS A 62 10.83 -6.91 -7.16
N GLU A 63 10.11 -7.93 -7.63
CA GLU A 63 10.63 -8.90 -8.61
C GLU A 63 10.96 -8.22 -9.96
N PHE A 64 10.10 -7.31 -10.41
CA PHE A 64 10.32 -6.53 -11.63
C PHE A 64 11.53 -5.59 -11.53
N ASP A 65 11.71 -4.94 -10.38
CA ASP A 65 12.89 -4.12 -10.10
C ASP A 65 14.15 -5.00 -10.04
N GLU A 66 14.08 -6.20 -9.45
CA GLU A 66 15.20 -7.17 -9.46
C GLU A 66 15.59 -7.59 -10.88
N LEU A 67 14.62 -7.86 -11.76
CA LEU A 67 14.88 -8.18 -13.18
C LEU A 67 15.56 -7.05 -13.96
N LYS A 68 15.44 -5.82 -13.48
CA LYS A 68 16.06 -4.63 -14.10
C LYS A 68 17.43 -4.30 -13.54
N THR A 69 17.99 -5.15 -12.67
CA THR A 69 19.28 -4.86 -12.04
C THR A 69 20.28 -6.00 -12.15
N GLU A 70 21.55 -5.63 -12.29
CA GLU A 70 22.69 -6.53 -12.20
C GLU A 70 23.51 -6.22 -10.96
N LYS A 71 24.15 -7.25 -10.39
CA LYS A 71 24.99 -7.11 -9.19
C LYS A 71 26.44 -7.44 -9.53
N GLU A 72 27.34 -6.53 -9.18
CA GLU A 72 28.78 -6.74 -9.27
C GLU A 72 29.34 -6.74 -7.85
N ILE A 73 29.98 -7.85 -7.45
CA ILE A 73 30.63 -7.98 -6.14
C ILE A 73 32.09 -7.61 -6.33
N VAL A 74 32.56 -6.63 -5.56
CA VAL A 74 33.98 -6.25 -5.53
C VAL A 74 34.59 -6.71 -4.22
N TYR A 75 35.59 -7.56 -4.35
CA TYR A 75 36.36 -8.10 -3.23
C TYR A 75 37.52 -7.17 -2.87
N ARG A 76 37.99 -7.32 -1.63
CA ARG A 76 39.25 -6.74 -1.16
C ARG A 76 40.44 -7.46 -1.80
N PRO A 77 41.69 -6.97 -1.63
CA PRO A 77 42.87 -7.63 -2.17
C PRO A 77 43.11 -9.08 -1.69
N ASP A 78 42.36 -9.54 -0.69
CA ASP A 78 42.38 -10.94 -0.23
C ASP A 78 41.49 -11.89 -1.05
N ASP A 79 40.75 -11.36 -2.03
CA ASP A 79 39.79 -12.04 -2.91
C ASP A 79 38.71 -12.85 -2.17
N LYS A 80 38.49 -12.57 -0.88
CA LYS A 80 37.57 -13.31 -0.01
C LYS A 80 36.58 -12.39 0.68
N THR A 81 37.07 -11.24 1.14
CA THR A 81 36.29 -10.30 1.93
C THR A 81 35.63 -9.32 0.97
N ILE A 82 34.31 -9.17 1.08
CA ILE A 82 33.57 -8.22 0.25
C ILE A 82 33.96 -6.80 0.66
N ASN A 83 34.34 -5.98 -0.32
CA ASN A 83 34.56 -4.55 -0.11
C ASN A 83 33.23 -3.80 -0.29
N TYR A 84 32.63 -3.98 -1.46
CA TYR A 84 31.32 -3.40 -1.78
C TYR A 84 30.61 -4.20 -2.86
N ILE A 85 29.30 -3.99 -2.96
CA ILE A 85 28.45 -4.52 -4.03
C ILE A 85 27.87 -3.35 -4.81
N LYS A 86 28.10 -3.31 -6.12
CA LYS A 86 27.42 -2.39 -7.03
C LYS A 86 26.13 -3.04 -7.53
N ILE A 87 25.10 -2.22 -7.66
CA ILE A 87 23.84 -2.57 -8.29
C ILE A 87 23.72 -1.65 -9.50
N LEU A 88 23.69 -2.27 -10.68
CA LEU A 88 23.69 -1.62 -11.98
C LEU A 88 22.30 -1.74 -12.58
N ASP A 89 21.87 -0.72 -13.32
CA ASP A 89 20.72 -0.83 -14.22
C ASP A 89 21.07 -1.82 -15.36
N SER A 90 20.24 -2.85 -15.56
CA SER A 90 20.58 -3.95 -16.46
C SER A 90 20.65 -3.54 -17.92
N GLN A 91 19.98 -2.45 -18.31
CA GLN A 91 19.94 -1.94 -19.68
C GLN A 91 21.11 -1.00 -19.98
N THR A 92 21.35 -0.05 -19.09
CA THR A 92 22.33 1.03 -19.29
C THR A 92 23.70 0.71 -18.70
N LYS A 93 23.79 -0.31 -17.84
CA LYS A 93 24.97 -0.68 -17.05
C LYS A 93 25.47 0.43 -16.11
N LYS A 94 24.66 1.47 -15.89
CA LYS A 94 25.00 2.55 -14.96
C LYS A 94 24.76 2.08 -13.52
N GLU A 95 25.67 2.47 -12.63
CA GLU A 95 25.51 2.23 -11.20
C GLU A 95 24.36 3.07 -10.65
N ILE A 96 23.42 2.41 -9.99
CA ILE A 96 22.26 3.05 -9.36
C ILE A 96 22.32 2.95 -7.83
N LYS A 97 23.08 1.98 -7.30
CA LYS A 97 23.27 1.81 -5.86
C LYS A 97 24.58 1.10 -5.55
N ARG A 98 25.20 1.46 -4.43
CA ARG A 98 26.38 0.79 -3.85
C ARG A 98 26.14 0.43 -2.40
N ILE A 99 26.54 -0.77 -2.00
CA ILE A 99 26.53 -1.21 -0.61
C ILE A 99 27.98 -1.42 -0.20
N ASN A 100 28.49 -0.60 0.71
CA ASN A 100 29.87 -0.67 1.21
C ASN A 100 29.90 -1.37 2.56
N TYR A 101 30.86 -2.27 2.73
CA TYR A 101 31.01 -3.09 3.94
C TYR A 101 32.23 -2.68 4.76
N HIS A 102 32.14 -2.90 6.07
CA HIS A 102 33.28 -2.83 6.98
C HIS A 102 34.35 -3.87 6.62
N ASP A 103 35.47 -3.84 7.34
CA ASP A 103 36.61 -4.74 7.14
C ASP A 103 36.30 -6.22 7.34
N ASP A 104 35.19 -6.54 8.02
CA ASP A 104 34.69 -7.91 8.15
C ASP A 104 33.98 -8.45 6.89
N GLY A 105 33.72 -7.59 5.90
CA GLY A 105 33.00 -7.90 4.66
C GLY A 105 31.55 -8.35 4.85
N LYS A 106 30.96 -8.11 6.04
CA LYS A 106 29.63 -8.58 6.43
C LYS A 106 28.76 -7.45 6.95
N THR A 107 29.35 -6.56 7.73
CA THR A 107 28.62 -5.44 8.34
C THR A 107 28.57 -4.28 7.36
N VAL A 108 27.36 -3.82 7.03
CA VAL A 108 27.17 -2.68 6.13
C VAL A 108 27.64 -1.42 6.83
N PHE A 109 28.54 -0.67 6.18
CA PHE A 109 29.04 0.59 6.68
C PHE A 109 28.19 1.76 6.16
N TYR A 110 28.00 1.85 4.84
CA TYR A 110 27.11 2.83 4.23
C TYR A 110 26.57 2.35 2.88
N VAL A 111 25.46 2.95 2.47
CA VAL A 111 24.79 2.67 1.19
C VAL A 111 24.67 3.97 0.41
N GLU A 112 25.11 3.97 -0.84
CA GLU A 112 24.99 5.10 -1.76
C GLU A 112 23.92 4.81 -2.81
N THR A 113 23.15 5.82 -3.19
CA THR A 113 22.21 5.76 -4.33
C THR A 113 22.61 6.83 -5.34
N PHE A 114 22.52 6.51 -6.62
CA PHE A 114 22.93 7.37 -7.73
C PHE A 114 21.76 7.67 -8.65
N ASP A 115 21.77 8.86 -9.24
CA ASP A 115 20.84 9.25 -10.30
C ASP A 115 21.14 8.47 -11.59
N SER A 116 20.14 7.81 -12.18
CA SER A 116 20.34 6.98 -13.37
C SER A 116 20.64 7.78 -14.64
N GLN A 117 20.30 9.07 -14.67
CA GLN A 117 20.54 9.93 -15.82
C GLN A 117 21.95 10.53 -15.74
N THR A 118 22.26 11.18 -14.62
CA THR A 118 23.52 11.93 -14.43
C THR A 118 24.66 11.09 -13.87
N GLY A 119 24.36 9.95 -13.23
CA GLY A 119 25.33 9.12 -12.52
C GLY A 119 25.81 9.72 -11.19
N GLN A 120 25.22 10.85 -10.76
CA GLN A 120 25.65 11.53 -9.55
C GLN A 120 25.05 10.89 -8.30
N LYS A 121 25.81 10.88 -7.20
CA LYS A 121 25.30 10.47 -5.90
C LYS A 121 24.17 11.39 -5.49
N ILE A 122 23.03 10.80 -5.12
CA ILE A 122 21.83 11.52 -4.65
C ILE A 122 21.53 11.27 -3.17
N LYS A 123 22.01 10.13 -2.65
CA LYS A 123 21.80 9.77 -1.25
C LYS A 123 22.94 8.91 -0.72
N GLU A 124 23.25 9.09 0.56
CA GLU A 124 24.11 8.20 1.34
C GLU A 124 23.44 7.92 2.69
N ASP A 125 23.23 6.65 3.02
CA ASP A 125 22.77 6.21 4.33
C ASP A 125 23.94 5.57 5.08
N VAL A 126 24.38 6.18 6.17
CA VAL A 126 25.49 5.69 7.00
C VAL A 126 24.92 4.94 8.19
N TYR A 127 25.40 3.72 8.40
CA TYR A 127 24.89 2.82 9.43
C TYR A 127 25.73 2.92 10.71
N THR A 128 25.12 2.55 11.84
CA THR A 128 25.84 2.34 13.10
C THR A 128 26.83 1.19 12.96
N ASP A 129 27.84 1.10 13.83
CA ASP A 129 28.91 0.09 13.77
C ASP A 129 28.43 -1.38 13.73
N ASN A 130 27.19 -1.65 14.16
CA ASN A 130 26.58 -2.98 14.08
C ASN A 130 25.87 -3.27 12.74
N GLY A 131 25.85 -2.31 11.81
CA GLY A 131 25.21 -2.38 10.49
C GLY A 131 23.68 -2.46 10.48
N LYS A 132 23.00 -2.31 11.63
CA LYS A 132 21.55 -2.55 11.75
C LYS A 132 20.71 -1.29 11.59
N ASN A 133 21.15 -0.19 12.20
CA ASN A 133 20.41 1.06 12.19
C ASN A 133 21.15 2.10 11.35
N ILE A 134 20.41 2.96 10.67
CA ILE A 134 20.97 4.15 10.05
C ILE A 134 21.32 5.12 11.18
N HIS A 135 22.55 5.63 11.20
CA HIS A 135 22.98 6.67 12.12
C HIS A 135 22.61 8.07 11.58
N TYR A 136 22.91 8.31 10.31
CA TYR A 136 22.45 9.49 9.58
C TYR A 136 22.33 9.22 8.08
N SER A 137 21.56 10.07 7.42
CA SER A 137 21.43 10.11 5.96
C SER A 137 21.90 11.45 5.42
N ILE A 138 22.53 11.45 4.25
CA ILE A 138 22.92 12.63 3.50
C ILE A 138 22.18 12.64 2.16
N GLU A 139 21.61 13.78 1.80
CA GLU A 139 20.98 14.03 0.50
C GLU A 139 21.86 14.96 -0.32
N PHE A 140 21.92 14.71 -1.63
CA PHE A 140 22.77 15.43 -2.57
C PHE A 140 21.95 15.90 -3.77
N ASN A 141 22.39 17.00 -4.39
CA ASN A 141 21.77 17.51 -5.59
C ASN A 141 22.11 16.60 -6.80
N PRO A 142 21.14 16.12 -7.57
CA PRO A 142 21.37 15.18 -8.67
C PRO A 142 22.11 15.79 -9.88
N ILE A 143 22.20 17.12 -9.96
CA ILE A 143 22.83 17.86 -11.07
C ILE A 143 24.23 18.36 -10.70
N THR A 144 24.45 18.76 -9.45
CA THR A 144 25.74 19.33 -9.01
C THR A 144 26.53 18.41 -8.10
N GLY A 145 25.91 17.37 -7.53
CA GLY A 145 26.53 16.44 -6.59
C GLY A 145 26.79 17.07 -5.22
N THR A 146 26.35 18.30 -5.01
CA THR A 146 26.57 19.03 -3.76
C THR A 146 25.63 18.53 -2.67
N LYS A 147 26.15 18.37 -1.45
CA LYS A 147 25.37 18.03 -0.26
C LYS A 147 24.28 19.07 -0.02
N ILE A 148 23.03 18.62 0.06
CA ILE A 148 21.85 19.45 0.38
C ILE A 148 21.59 19.41 1.88
N LYS A 149 21.52 18.21 2.46
CA LYS A 149 21.06 18.02 3.83
C LYS A 149 21.71 16.80 4.47
N MET A 150 21.84 16.84 5.79
CA MET A 150 22.16 15.68 6.63
C MET A 150 21.09 15.55 7.71
N THR A 151 20.62 14.33 7.96
CA THR A 151 19.56 14.03 8.94
C THR A 151 20.01 12.86 9.81
N TYR A 152 20.09 13.08 11.13
CA TYR A 152 20.34 12.02 12.11
C TYR A 152 19.06 11.22 12.39
N LYS A 153 19.20 9.94 12.71
CA LYS A 153 18.08 9.03 12.99
C LYS A 153 18.05 8.58 14.44
#